data_AF-A0A7W5BFR2-F1
#
_entry.id   AF-A0A7W5BFR2-F1
#
_cell.length_a   1.000
_cell.length_b   1.000
_cell.length_c   1.000
_cell.angle_alpha   90.00
_cell.angle_beta   90.00
_cell.angle_gamma   90.00
#
_symmetry.space_group_name_H-M   'P 1'
#
loop_
_entity.id
_entity.type
_entity.pdbx_description
1 polymer ?
#
loop_
_entity_poly.entity_id
_entity_poly.type
_entity_poly.pdbx_seq_one_letter_code
_entity_poly.pdbx_strand_id
1 'polypeptide(L)'
;MAPDERRAHAQVMFARHPKLFPADRRPFILDGVVSLGMSPYEAHLAAGAFKYKVILDKNRWPAHTDPLEAMWAQSLSADDSEICMTFDNPSQFPGEASTVFRVYFERGKANKIEKVAE
;
A
#
# COMPACT_ATOMS: atom_id res chain seq x y z
N MET A 1 13.40 0.76 -6.45
CA MET A 1 13.52 -0.69 -6.19
C MET A 1 12.99 -1.42 -7.41
N ALA A 2 13.82 -2.27 -8.01
CA ALA A 2 13.43 -3.09 -9.15
C ALA A 2 12.37 -4.15 -8.74
N PRO A 3 11.59 -4.72 -9.68
CA PRO A 3 10.58 -5.73 -9.38
C PRO A 3 11.13 -6.94 -8.61
N ASP A 4 12.31 -7.45 -8.98
CA ASP A 4 12.89 -8.63 -8.32
C ASP A 4 13.35 -8.34 -6.89
N GLU A 5 13.96 -7.18 -6.66
CA GLU A 5 14.33 -6.72 -5.31
C GLU A 5 13.09 -6.60 -4.41
N ARG A 6 11.98 -6.10 -4.97
CA ARG A 6 10.70 -5.95 -4.28
C ARG A 6 10.12 -7.29 -3.88
N ARG A 7 10.14 -8.28 -4.79
CA ARG A 7 9.69 -9.66 -4.52
C ARG A 7 10.52 -10.31 -3.44
N ALA A 8 11.84 -10.20 -3.51
CA ALA A 8 12.74 -10.73 -2.48
C ALA A 8 12.46 -10.09 -1.11
N HIS A 9 12.28 -8.76 -1.08
CA HIS A 9 11.93 -8.05 0.14
C HIS A 9 10.58 -8.50 0.72
N ALA A 10 9.55 -8.64 -0.12
CA ALA A 10 8.23 -9.12 0.29
C ALA A 10 8.30 -10.53 0.90
N GLN A 11 9.06 -11.46 0.30
CA GLN A 11 9.25 -12.81 0.83
C GLN A 11 9.90 -12.81 2.23
N VAL A 12 10.91 -11.96 2.44
CA VAL A 12 11.52 -11.77 3.78
C VAL A 12 10.48 -11.26 4.79
N MET A 13 9.63 -10.32 4.39
CA MET A 13 8.58 -9.78 5.26
C MET A 13 7.49 -10.83 5.58
N PHE A 14 7.12 -11.69 4.63
CA PHE A 14 6.19 -12.79 4.87
C PHE A 14 6.72 -13.79 5.89
N ALA A 15 8.01 -14.11 5.82
CA ALA A 15 8.66 -15.02 6.76
C ALA A 15 8.74 -14.42 8.17
N ARG A 16 9.04 -13.11 8.28
CA ARG A 16 9.17 -12.41 9.56
C ARG A 16 7.84 -12.12 10.24
N HIS A 17 6.81 -11.77 9.47
CA HIS A 17 5.52 -11.31 10.00
C HIS A 17 4.33 -12.02 9.33
N PRO A 18 4.23 -13.35 9.40
CA PRO A 18 3.24 -14.11 8.63
C PRO A 18 1.78 -13.76 8.95
N LYS A 19 1.50 -13.25 10.15
CA LYS A 19 0.16 -12.82 10.57
C LYS A 19 -0.29 -11.49 9.94
N LEU A 20 0.65 -10.64 9.53
CA LEU A 20 0.35 -9.36 8.86
C LEU A 20 0.08 -9.53 7.36
N PHE A 21 0.48 -10.67 6.80
CA PHE A 21 0.34 -10.99 5.37
C PHE A 21 -0.47 -12.27 5.18
N PRO A 22 -1.82 -12.17 5.14
CA PRO A 22 -2.70 -13.29 4.84
C PRO A 22 -2.30 -14.02 3.55
N ALA A 23 -2.45 -15.35 3.53
CA ALA A 23 -1.96 -16.19 2.44
C ALA A 23 -2.64 -15.88 1.08
N ASP A 24 -3.89 -15.43 1.11
CA ASP A 24 -4.68 -14.98 -0.04
C ASP A 24 -4.12 -13.71 -0.71
N ARG A 25 -3.36 -12.88 0.02
CA ARG A 25 -2.84 -11.60 -0.50
C ARG A 25 -1.42 -11.68 -1.03
N ARG A 26 -0.63 -12.65 -0.56
CA ARG A 26 0.77 -12.82 -0.94
C ARG A 26 0.98 -12.94 -2.44
N PRO A 27 0.15 -13.70 -3.22
CA PRO A 27 0.31 -13.78 -4.66
C PRO A 27 0.23 -12.40 -5.33
N PHE A 28 -0.79 -11.61 -4.99
CA PHE A 28 -0.96 -10.25 -5.52
C PHE A 28 0.25 -9.35 -5.24
N ILE A 29 0.79 -9.40 -4.01
CA ILE A 29 1.99 -8.64 -3.65
C ILE A 29 3.19 -9.06 -4.50
N LEU A 30 3.38 -10.36 -4.74
CA LEU A 30 4.46 -10.88 -5.58
C LEU A 30 4.26 -10.55 -7.06
N ASP A 31 3.02 -10.48 -7.53
CA ASP A 31 2.68 -10.12 -8.91
C ASP A 31 2.71 -8.62 -9.16
N GLY A 32 2.95 -7.82 -8.12
CA GLY A 32 3.02 -6.37 -8.21
C GLY A 32 1.65 -5.70 -8.33
N VAL A 33 0.60 -6.39 -7.90
CA VAL A 33 -0.80 -5.97 -7.99
C VAL A 33 -1.31 -5.60 -6.61
N VAL A 34 -1.78 -4.37 -6.45
CA VAL A 34 -2.52 -3.94 -5.27
C VAL A 34 -3.95 -4.45 -5.39
N SER A 35 -4.44 -5.04 -4.30
CA SER A 35 -5.82 -5.53 -4.17
C SER A 35 -6.56 -4.83 -3.02
N LEU A 36 -7.89 -4.84 -3.08
CA LEU A 36 -8.72 -4.32 -2.00
C LEU A 36 -8.46 -5.07 -0.69
N GLY A 37 -8.56 -4.35 0.42
CA GLY A 37 -8.24 -4.86 1.75
C GLY A 37 -6.76 -4.90 2.09
N MET A 38 -5.84 -4.61 1.16
CA MET A 38 -4.42 -4.44 1.49
C MET A 38 -4.21 -3.22 2.38
N SER A 39 -3.31 -3.32 3.36
CA SER A 39 -2.82 -2.17 4.12
C SER A 39 -1.91 -1.28 3.26
N PRO A 40 -1.63 -0.04 3.69
CA PRO A 40 -0.66 0.82 3.01
C PRO A 40 0.70 0.15 2.79
N TYR A 41 1.17 -0.64 3.77
CA TYR A 41 2.43 -1.35 3.64
C TYR A 41 2.38 -2.52 2.66
N GLU A 42 1.28 -3.30 2.66
CA GLU A 42 1.04 -4.34 1.64
C GLU A 42 1.02 -3.74 0.23
N ALA A 43 0.35 -2.59 0.04
CA ALA A 43 0.30 -1.89 -1.23
C ALA A 43 1.67 -1.36 -1.67
N HIS A 44 2.49 -0.87 -0.73
CA HIS A 44 3.88 -0.48 -1.00
C HIS A 44 4.73 -1.68 -1.44
N LEU A 45 4.63 -2.82 -0.75
CA LEU A 45 5.33 -4.05 -1.13
C LEU A 45 4.88 -4.54 -2.51
N ALA A 46 3.61 -4.37 -2.86
CA ALA A 46 3.10 -4.76 -4.17
C ALA A 46 3.59 -3.79 -5.26
N ALA A 47 3.29 -2.50 -5.13
CA ALA A 47 3.44 -1.54 -6.22
C ALA A 47 4.76 -0.77 -6.24
N GLY A 48 5.52 -0.76 -5.15
CA GLY A 48 6.83 -0.11 -5.07
C GLY A 48 6.75 1.36 -4.66
N ALA A 49 7.48 2.23 -5.36
CA ALA A 49 7.59 3.65 -5.03
C ALA A 49 6.24 4.36 -5.22
N PHE A 50 6.00 5.39 -4.39
CA PHE A 50 4.71 6.07 -4.36
C PHE A 50 4.83 7.54 -3.98
N LYS A 51 3.82 8.31 -4.35
CA LYS A 51 3.50 9.61 -3.76
C LYS A 51 2.32 9.43 -2.80
N TYR A 52 2.19 10.26 -1.77
CA TYR A 52 1.12 10.10 -0.80
C TYR A 52 0.50 11.42 -0.35
N LYS A 53 -0.74 11.33 0.12
CA LYS A 53 -1.44 12.35 0.90
C LYS A 53 -2.09 11.64 2.09
N VAL A 54 -1.95 12.21 3.28
CA VAL A 54 -2.50 11.66 4.52
C VAL A 54 -3.28 12.76 5.22
N ILE A 55 -4.49 12.45 5.66
CA ILE A 55 -5.28 13.25 6.59
C ILE A 55 -5.33 12.45 7.89
N LEU A 56 -4.62 12.94 8.90
CA LEU A 56 -4.49 12.26 10.18
C LEU A 56 -5.78 12.35 11.00
N ASP A 57 -6.13 11.25 11.67
CA ASP A 57 -7.11 11.28 12.76
C ASP A 57 -6.56 12.10 13.94
N LYS A 58 -7.18 13.27 14.16
CA LYS A 58 -6.80 14.23 15.21
C LYS A 58 -7.04 13.70 16.63
N ASN A 59 -7.89 12.69 16.81
CA ASN A 59 -8.15 12.10 18.12
C ASN A 59 -7.05 11.12 18.53
N ARG A 60 -6.30 10.61 17.56
CA ARG A 60 -5.25 9.62 17.77
C ARG A 60 -3.85 10.20 17.63
N TRP A 61 -3.66 11.11 16.67
CA TRP A 61 -2.34 11.62 16.31
C TRP A 61 -2.16 13.10 16.71
N PRO A 62 -1.05 13.45 17.39
CA PRO A 62 -0.67 14.84 17.62
C PRO A 62 -0.50 15.64 16.32
N ALA A 63 -0.72 16.96 16.37
CA ALA A 63 -0.73 17.85 15.22
C ALA A 63 0.59 17.93 14.42
N HIS A 64 1.70 17.42 14.95
CA HIS A 64 3.03 17.43 14.33
C HIS A 64 3.57 16.02 14.06
N THR A 65 2.71 15.00 14.10
CA THR A 65 3.10 13.63 13.76
C THR A 65 3.57 13.57 12.32
N ASP A 66 4.64 12.82 12.06
CA ASP A 66 5.07 12.50 10.70
C ASP A 66 3.96 11.71 9.98
N PRO A 67 3.40 12.22 8.87
CA PRO A 67 2.36 11.50 8.13
C PRO A 67 2.77 10.09 7.67
N LEU A 68 4.07 9.88 7.42
CA LEU A 68 4.59 8.58 7.00
C LEU A 68 4.53 7.56 8.14
N GLU A 69 4.82 7.98 9.37
CA GLU A 69 4.71 7.15 10.57
C GLU A 69 3.27 6.67 10.77
N ALA A 70 2.31 7.60 10.71
CA ALA A 70 0.90 7.28 10.87
C ALA A 70 0.36 6.36 9.77
N MET A 71 0.81 6.54 8.52
CA MET A 71 0.46 5.68 7.40
C MET A 71 0.95 4.23 7.62
N TRP A 72 2.17 4.04 8.11
CA TRP A 72 2.68 2.69 8.38
C TRP A 72 2.01 2.04 9.58
N ALA A 73 1.73 2.82 10.63
CA ALA A 73 1.04 2.35 11.82
C ALA A 73 -0.34 1.73 11.51
N GLN A 74 -1.02 2.17 10.43
CA GLN A 74 -2.27 1.58 9.97
C GLN A 74 -2.21 0.08 9.72
N SER A 75 -1.03 -0.45 9.37
CA SER A 75 -0.86 -1.88 9.08
C SER A 75 -0.91 -2.73 10.36
N LEU A 76 -0.69 -2.12 11.52
CA LEU A 76 -0.68 -2.79 12.83
C LEU A 76 -1.91 -2.42 13.66
N SER A 77 -2.32 -1.15 13.61
CA SER A 77 -3.44 -0.63 14.38
C SER A 77 -4.12 0.46 13.56
N ALA A 78 -5.18 0.08 12.85
CA ALA A 78 -5.98 0.99 12.04
C ALA A 78 -6.66 2.09 12.88
N ASP A 79 -6.84 3.27 12.29
CA ASP A 79 -7.67 4.37 12.78
C ASP A 79 -8.47 5.03 11.65
N ASP A 80 -9.11 6.15 11.94
CA ASP A 80 -9.92 6.89 10.98
C ASP A 80 -9.10 7.90 10.14
N SER A 81 -7.77 7.74 10.03
CA SER A 81 -6.96 8.51 9.09
C SER A 81 -7.29 8.11 7.65
N GLU A 82 -7.40 9.11 6.78
CA GLU A 82 -7.60 8.91 5.34
C GLU A 82 -6.26 9.00 4.61
N ILE A 83 -5.96 7.99 3.81
CA ILE A 83 -4.68 7.90 3.11
C ILE A 83 -4.94 7.69 1.63
N CYS A 84 -4.24 8.44 0.79
CA CYS A 84 -4.22 8.24 -0.65
C CYS A 84 -2.76 8.03 -1.07
N MET A 85 -2.46 6.88 -1.66
CA MET A 85 -1.16 6.58 -2.26
C MET A 85 -1.31 6.53 -3.78
N THR A 86 -0.41 7.20 -4.50
CA THR A 86 -0.33 7.18 -5.95
C THR A 86 0.89 6.38 -6.36
N PHE A 87 0.67 5.36 -7.18
CA PHE A 87 1.69 4.46 -7.70
C PHE A 87 1.79 4.58 -9.21
N ASP A 88 2.91 4.12 -9.75
CA ASP A 88 3.13 3.94 -11.17
C ASP A 88 3.87 2.62 -11.36
N ASN A 89 3.20 1.63 -11.96
CA ASN A 89 3.82 0.36 -12.30
C ASN A 89 3.16 -0.29 -13.53
N PRO A 90 3.88 -1.19 -14.23
CA PRO A 90 3.35 -1.90 -15.41
C PRO A 90 2.52 -3.15 -15.06
N SER A 91 2.41 -3.52 -13.78
CA SER A 91 1.84 -4.80 -13.35
C SER A 91 0.38 -4.70 -12.92
N GLN A 92 -0.07 -3.53 -12.45
CA GLN A 92 -1.42 -3.32 -11.92
C GLN A 92 -2.51 -3.50 -12.99
N PHE A 93 -2.22 -3.08 -14.23
CA PHE A 93 -3.14 -3.15 -15.37
C PHE A 93 -2.45 -3.88 -16.53
N PRO A 94 -2.62 -5.21 -16.64
CA PRO A 94 -1.97 -6.00 -17.67
C PRO A 94 -2.31 -5.54 -19.09
N GLY A 95 -1.31 -5.53 -19.96
CA GLY A 95 -1.48 -5.14 -21.37
C GLY A 95 -1.29 -3.64 -21.65
N GLU A 96 -1.02 -2.85 -20.62
CA GLU A 96 -0.72 -1.42 -20.74
C GLU A 96 0.74 -1.12 -20.41
N ALA A 97 1.24 0.02 -20.91
CA ALA A 97 2.49 0.58 -20.38
C ALA A 97 2.30 0.97 -18.90
N SER A 98 3.40 1.33 -18.23
CA SER A 98 3.34 1.75 -16.82
C SER A 98 2.22 2.78 -16.62
N THR A 99 1.29 2.44 -15.74
CA THR A 99 0.04 3.18 -15.56
C THR A 99 0.03 3.79 -14.18
N VAL A 100 -0.31 5.07 -14.11
CA VAL A 100 -0.49 5.77 -12.82
C VAL A 100 -1.86 5.41 -12.23
N PHE A 101 -1.88 5.04 -10.95
CA PHE A 101 -3.11 4.75 -10.23
C PHE A 101 -3.06 5.21 -8.78
N ARG A 102 -4.24 5.51 -8.24
CA ARG A 102 -4.45 5.91 -6.85
C ARG A 102 -5.10 4.79 -6.08
N VAL A 103 -4.63 4.58 -4.86
CA VAL A 103 -5.20 3.66 -3.89
C VAL A 103 -5.60 4.49 -2.68
N TYR A 104 -6.87 4.37 -2.30
CA TYR A 104 -7.42 5.04 -1.12
C TYR A 104 -7.54 4.01 -0.01
N PHE A 105 -7.17 4.44 1.19
CA PHE A 105 -7.21 3.62 2.39
C PHE A 105 -8.02 4.33 3.46
N GLU A 106 -8.92 3.57 4.05
CA GLU A 106 -9.70 3.93 5.23
C GLU A 106 -9.56 2.79 6.22
N ARG A 107 -9.42 3.10 7.52
CA ARG A 107 -9.27 2.09 8.57
C ARG A 107 -8.17 1.07 8.25
N GLY A 108 -7.06 1.59 7.75
CA GLY A 108 -5.86 0.84 7.38
C GLY A 108 -6.05 -0.21 6.28
N LYS A 109 -7.08 -0.09 5.45
CA LYS A 109 -7.38 -1.03 4.37
C LYS A 109 -7.72 -0.29 3.08
N ALA A 110 -7.18 -0.78 1.97
CA ALA A 110 -7.48 -0.29 0.64
C ALA A 110 -8.97 -0.53 0.34
N ASN A 111 -9.73 0.54 0.17
CA ASN A 111 -11.16 0.48 -0.12
C ASN A 111 -11.48 0.82 -1.58
N LYS A 112 -10.54 1.47 -2.28
CA LYS A 112 -10.73 1.93 -3.65
C LYS A 112 -9.39 1.99 -4.40
N ILE A 113 -9.41 1.57 -5.66
CA ILE A 113 -8.29 1.68 -6.59
C ILE A 113 -8.81 2.35 -7.86
N GLU A 114 -8.18 3.45 -8.26
CA GLU A 114 -8.56 4.24 -9.43
C GLU A 114 -7.37 4.40 -10.36
N LYS A 115 -7.56 4.03 -11.63
CA LYS A 115 -6.64 4.44 -12.68
C LYS A 115 -6.72 5.95 -12.85
N VAL A 116 -5.57 6.61 -12.92
CA VAL A 116 -5.50 8.04 -13.24
C VAL A 116 -5.34 8.12 -14.75
N ALA A 117 -6.39 8.53 -15.46
CA ALA A 117 -6.27 8.93 -16.85
C ALA A 117 -5.55 10.28 -16.93
N GLU A 118 -4.56 10.39 -17.81
CA GLU A 118 -4.04 11.68 -18.26
C GLU A 118 -5.12 12.47 -19.02
#